data_AF-A0A849AAW8-F1
#
_entry.id   AF-A0A849AAW8-F1
#
_cell.length_a   1.000
_cell.length_b   1.000
_cell.length_c   1.000
_cell.angle_alpha   90.00
_cell.angle_beta   90.00
_cell.angle_gamma   90.00
#
_symmetry.space_group_name_H-M   'P 1'
#
loop_
_entity.id
_entity.type
_entity.pdbx_description
1 polymer ?
#
loop_
_entity_poly.entity_id
_entity_poly.type
_entity_poly.pdbx_seq_one_letter_code
_entity_poly.pdbx_strand_id
1 'polypeptide(L)'
;MALPPEIDEELRRIARRWHELPAPRAAALAPDLRALAQSLADRVRAAAGRPPVPLPELGEATLLDQLRVTVYDATAAGQTADLPDRLRALRHAIG
;
A
#
# COMPACT_ATOMS: atom_id res chain seq x y z
N MET A 1 9.69 -14.18 3.06
CA MET A 1 8.37 -14.44 3.67
C MET A 1 7.30 -14.30 2.60
N ALA A 2 6.39 -15.26 2.50
CA ALA A 2 5.27 -15.17 1.57
C ALA A 2 4.13 -14.35 2.21
N LEU A 3 3.40 -13.58 1.41
CA LEU A 3 2.18 -12.92 1.85
C LEU A 3 1.04 -13.94 2.00
N PRO A 4 0.08 -13.70 2.91
CA PRO A 4 -1.19 -14.43 2.89
C PRO A 4 -1.85 -14.33 1.51
N PRO A 5 -2.46 -15.42 1.00
CA PRO A 5 -2.97 -15.48 -0.37
C PRO A 5 -3.93 -14.34 -0.75
N GLU A 6 -4.82 -13.95 0.15
CA GLU A 6 -5.79 -12.87 -0.09
C GLU A 6 -5.12 -11.50 -0.26
N ILE A 7 -4.11 -11.20 0.57
CA ILE A 7 -3.34 -9.95 0.48
C ILE A 7 -2.53 -9.91 -0.81
N ASP A 8 -1.89 -11.03 -1.14
CA ASP A 8 -1.09 -11.19 -2.35
C ASP A 8 -1.94 -11.04 -3.63
N GLU A 9 -3.14 -11.62 -3.63
CA GLU A 9 -4.10 -11.48 -4.71
C GLU A 9 -4.59 -10.04 -4.89
N GLU A 10 -5.00 -9.36 -3.81
CA GLU A 10 -5.47 -7.98 -3.89
C GLU A 10 -4.33 -7.03 -4.33
N LEU A 11 -3.09 -7.22 -3.84
CA LEU A 11 -1.94 -6.46 -4.31
C LEU A 11 -1.66 -6.65 -5.81
N ARG A 12 -1.76 -7.88 -6.33
CA ARG A 12 -1.62 -8.14 -7.78
C ARG A 12 -2.70 -7.45 -8.59
N ARG A 13 -3.95 -7.45 -8.11
CA ARG A 13 -5.08 -6.79 -8.77
C ARG A 13 -4.89 -5.27 -8.79
N ILE A 14 -4.46 -4.67 -7.68
CA ILE A 14 -4.12 -3.25 -7.58
C ILE A 14 -2.98 -2.91 -8.55
N ALA A 15 -1.90 -3.68 -8.53
CA ALA A 15 -0.73 -3.46 -9.37
C ALA A 15 -1.09 -3.46 -10.86
N ARG A 16 -1.81 -4.48 -11.32
CA ARG A 16 -2.28 -4.56 -12.71
C ARG A 16 -3.09 -3.32 -13.07
N ARG A 17 -4.08 -2.98 -12.24
CA ARG A 17 -4.99 -1.87 -12.54
C ARG A 17 -4.29 -0.51 -12.52
N TRP A 18 -3.37 -0.29 -11.59
CA TRP A 18 -2.55 0.91 -11.52
C TRP A 18 -1.73 1.12 -12.81
N HIS A 19 -1.13 0.05 -13.35
CA HIS A 19 -0.37 0.13 -14.60
C HIS A 19 -1.24 0.37 -15.84
N GLU A 20 -2.53 0.04 -15.78
CA GLU A 20 -3.49 0.27 -16.85
C GLU A 20 -4.11 1.68 -16.81
N LEU A 21 -3.89 2.45 -15.74
CA LEU A 21 -4.45 3.80 -15.61
C LEU A 21 -3.83 4.79 -16.60
N PRO A 22 -4.64 5.67 -17.22
CA PRO A 22 -4.13 6.88 -17.86
C PRO A 22 -3.38 7.77 -16.85
N ALA A 23 -2.28 8.39 -17.26
CA ALA A 23 -1.44 9.21 -16.39
C ALA A 23 -2.20 10.27 -15.56
N PRO A 24 -3.17 11.05 -16.11
CA PRO A 24 -3.94 12.00 -15.30
C PRO A 24 -4.74 11.35 -14.18
N ARG A 25 -5.24 10.12 -14.42
CA ARG A 25 -6.02 9.36 -13.43
C ARG A 25 -5.10 8.78 -12.35
N ALA A 26 -3.92 8.29 -12.73
CA ALA A 26 -2.91 7.82 -11.79
C ALA A 26 -2.44 8.96 -10.88
N ALA A 27 -2.14 10.14 -11.43
CA ALA A 27 -1.76 11.33 -10.66
C ALA A 27 -2.85 11.74 -9.65
N ALA A 28 -4.12 11.72 -10.06
CA ALA A 28 -5.24 12.03 -9.17
C ALA A 28 -5.41 11.04 -8.00
N LEU A 29 -4.97 9.78 -8.16
CA LEU A 29 -5.07 8.72 -7.15
C LEU A 29 -3.78 8.51 -6.35
N ALA A 30 -2.67 9.15 -6.76
CA ALA A 30 -1.39 9.05 -6.07
C ALA A 30 -1.44 9.49 -4.58
N PRO A 31 -2.21 10.52 -4.18
CA PRO A 31 -2.37 10.84 -2.77
C PRO A 31 -2.96 9.70 -1.93
N ASP A 32 -3.95 8.98 -2.47
CA ASP A 32 -4.62 7.87 -1.75
C ASP A 32 -3.69 6.66 -1.58
N LEU A 33 -2.94 6.31 -2.63
CA LEU A 33 -1.93 5.25 -2.55
C LEU A 33 -0.85 5.59 -1.51
N ARG A 34 -0.39 6.84 -1.51
CA ARG A 34 0.63 7.34 -0.57
C ARG A 34 0.12 7.35 0.85
N ALA A 35 -1.11 7.78 1.08
CA ALA A 35 -1.74 7.77 2.40
C ALA A 35 -1.87 6.35 2.96
N LEU A 36 -2.24 5.37 2.13
CA LEU A 36 -2.27 3.98 2.56
C LEU A 36 -0.87 3.47 2.91
N ALA A 37 0.13 3.68 2.05
CA ALA A 37 1.51 3.26 2.31
C ALA A 37 2.06 3.88 3.61
N GLN A 38 1.86 5.19 3.81
CA GLN A 38 2.28 5.89 5.03
C GLN A 38 1.61 5.29 6.26
N SER A 39 0.29 5.07 6.21
CA SER A 39 -0.46 4.51 7.34
C SER A 39 0.02 3.11 7.73
N LEU A 40 0.41 2.28 6.76
CA LEU A 40 0.99 0.96 7.03
C LEU A 40 2.37 1.07 7.68
N ALA A 41 3.23 1.96 7.16
CA ALA A 41 4.54 2.23 7.77
C ALA A 41 4.40 2.73 9.21
N ASP A 42 3.49 3.66 9.47
CA ASP A 42 3.21 4.19 10.81
C ASP A 42 2.74 3.09 11.76
N ARG A 43 1.86 2.19 11.30
CA ARG A 43 1.38 1.07 12.11
C ARG A 43 2.49 0.09 12.47
N VAL A 44 3.36 -0.25 11.52
CA VAL A 44 4.54 -1.10 11.79
C VAL A 44 5.46 -0.46 12.83
N ARG A 45 5.70 0.85 12.70
CA ARG A 45 6.54 1.59 13.66
C ARG A 45 5.89 1.65 15.05
N ALA A 46 4.58 1.89 15.12
CA ALA A 46 3.83 1.88 16.37
C ALA A 46 3.89 0.50 17.06
N ALA A 47 3.72 -0.60 16.32
CA ALA A 47 3.85 -1.96 16.84
C ALA A 47 5.26 -2.24 17.39
N ALA A 48 6.29 -1.58 16.84
CA ALA A 48 7.66 -1.65 17.33
C ALA A 48 8.00 -0.62 18.44
N GLY A 49 7.03 0.15 18.94
CA GLY A 49 7.25 1.20 19.95
C GLY A 49 8.07 2.39 19.44
N ARG A 50 8.05 2.65 18.13
CA ARG A 50 8.83 3.71 17.48
C ARG A 50 7.92 4.85 16.98
N PRO A 51 8.37 6.12 17.03
CA PRO A 51 7.59 7.25 16.52
C PRO A 51 7.43 7.15 14.99
N PRO A 52 6.32 7.66 14.39
CA PRO A 52 6.11 7.64 12.95
C PRO A 52 7.21 8.41 12.21
N VAL A 53 7.49 8.00 10.98
CA VAL A 53 8.46 8.66 10.08
C VAL A 53 7.84 8.74 8.69
N PRO A 54 7.82 9.92 8.05
CA PRO A 54 7.34 10.05 6.69
C PRO A 54 8.10 9.14 5.74
N LEU A 55 7.38 8.44 4.86
CA LEU A 55 7.98 7.76 3.72
C LEU A 55 8.64 8.79 2.82
N PRO A 56 9.80 8.47 2.24
CA PRO A 56 10.45 9.38 1.31
C PRO A 56 9.58 9.60 0.07
N GLU A 57 9.55 10.84 -0.41
CA GLU A 57 8.91 11.20 -1.68
C GLU A 57 9.79 10.80 -2.85
N LEU A 58 9.53 9.61 -3.42
CA LEU A 58 10.33 9.02 -4.50
C LEU A 58 9.72 9.20 -5.90
N GLY A 59 8.59 9.89 -5.99
CA GLY A 59 7.84 10.14 -7.24
C GLY A 59 6.73 9.11 -7.50
N GLU A 60 5.94 9.37 -8.55
CA GLU A 60 4.76 8.56 -8.87
C GLU A 60 5.11 7.14 -9.35
N ALA A 61 6.22 7.00 -10.07
CA ALA A 61 6.65 5.73 -10.64
C ALA A 61 6.96 4.67 -9.56
N THR A 62 7.42 5.10 -8.38
CA THR A 62 7.81 4.21 -7.27
C THR A 62 6.69 3.93 -6.29
N LEU A 63 5.54 4.60 -6.43
CA LEU A 63 4.51 4.62 -5.40
C LEU A 63 3.86 3.25 -5.17
N LEU A 64 3.64 2.49 -6.23
CA LEU A 64 3.16 1.11 -6.15
C LEU A 64 4.16 0.20 -5.43
N ASP A 65 5.46 0.40 -5.67
CA ASP A 65 6.50 -0.39 -5.00
C ASP A 65 6.64 -0.02 -3.51
N GLN A 66 6.47 1.25 -3.16
CA GLN A 66 6.39 1.67 -1.75
C GLN A 66 5.16 1.06 -1.04
N LEU A 67 4.01 1.01 -1.71
CA LEU A 67 2.84 0.30 -1.17
C LEU A 67 3.14 -1.19 -0.96
N ARG A 68 3.78 -1.86 -1.93
CA ARG A 68 4.17 -3.28 -1.78
C ARG A 68 5.06 -3.48 -0.56
N VAL A 69 6.14 -2.71 -0.43
CA VAL A 69 7.08 -2.80 0.71
C VAL A 69 6.33 -2.65 2.03
N THR A 70 5.48 -1.62 2.16
CA THR A 70 4.75 -1.38 3.41
C THR A 70 3.71 -2.45 3.73
N VAL A 71 3.13 -3.11 2.73
CA VAL A 71 2.29 -4.31 2.93
C VAL A 71 3.11 -5.51 3.39
N TYR A 72 4.30 -5.73 2.83
CA TYR A 72 5.21 -6.77 3.31
C TYR A 72 5.62 -6.51 4.76
N ASP A 73 5.96 -5.29 5.12
CA ASP A 73 6.34 -4.91 6.49
C ASP A 73 5.18 -5.07 7.46
N ALA A 74 3.96 -4.64 7.08
CA ALA A 74 2.77 -4.83 7.89
C ALA A 74 2.48 -6.33 8.12
N THR A 75 2.63 -7.14 7.08
CA THR A 75 2.48 -8.59 7.17
C THR A 75 3.54 -9.21 8.08
N ALA A 76 4.80 -8.78 7.95
CA ALA A 76 5.92 -9.20 8.79
C ALA A 76 5.70 -8.91 10.27
N ALA A 77 5.10 -7.76 10.57
CA ALA A 77 4.79 -7.30 11.91
C ALA A 77 3.46 -7.86 12.47
N GLY A 78 2.79 -8.76 11.75
CA GLY A 78 1.50 -9.33 12.15
C GLY A 78 0.33 -8.32 12.10
N GLN A 79 0.49 -7.19 11.42
CA GLN A 79 -0.48 -6.10 11.32
C GLN A 79 -1.43 -6.29 10.12
N THR A 80 -2.09 -7.45 10.03
CA THR A 80 -2.85 -7.88 8.84
C THR A 80 -4.37 -7.83 8.98
N ALA A 81 -4.91 -7.59 10.19
CA ALA A 81 -6.32 -7.83 10.50
C ALA A 81 -7.33 -7.13 9.57
N ASP A 82 -7.08 -5.88 9.20
CA ASP A 82 -7.92 -5.06 8.31
C ASP A 82 -7.28 -4.83 6.93
N LEU A 83 -6.11 -5.42 6.68
CA LEU A 83 -5.32 -5.14 5.48
C LEU A 83 -6.02 -5.59 4.18
N PRO A 84 -6.66 -6.78 4.12
CA PRO A 84 -7.45 -7.17 2.94
C PRO A 84 -8.53 -6.15 2.57
N ASP A 85 -9.29 -5.65 3.56
CA ASP A 85 -10.37 -4.69 3.33
C ASP A 85 -9.84 -3.33 2.86
N ARG A 86 -8.72 -2.88 3.41
CA ARG A 86 -8.06 -1.63 2.99
C ARG A 86 -7.54 -1.72 1.56
N LEU A 87 -6.94 -2.85 1.18
CA LEU A 87 -6.50 -3.09 -0.20
C LEU A 87 -7.69 -3.16 -1.16
N ARG A 88 -8.77 -3.84 -0.77
CA ARG A 88 -10.02 -3.89 -1.55
C ARG A 88 -10.61 -2.49 -1.76
N ALA A 89 -10.67 -1.67 -0.71
CA ALA A 89 -11.13 -0.28 -0.80
C ALA A 89 -10.27 0.54 -1.77
N LEU A 90 -8.94 0.41 -1.69
CA LEU A 90 -8.03 1.07 -2.63
C LEU A 90 -8.27 0.61 -4.07
N ARG A 91 -8.44 -0.70 -4.29
CA ARG A 91 -8.76 -1.23 -5.62
C ARG A 91 -10.05 -0.63 -6.18
N HIS A 92 -11.09 -0.49 -5.36
CA HIS A 92 -12.34 0.15 -5.77
C HIS A 92 -12.17 1.63 -6.10
N ALA A 93 -11.29 2.36 -5.40
CA ALA A 93 -10.99 3.76 -5.69
C ALA A 93 -10.20 3.94 -7.00
N ILE A 94 -9.28 3.01 -7.27
CA ILE A 94 -8.54 2.92 -8.54
C ILE A 94 -9.49 2.64 -9.71
N GLY A 95 -10.61 1.97 -9.42
CA GLY A 95 -11.82 1.94 -10.23
C GLY A 95 -11.74 0.86 -11.24
#